data_AF-A0A533Q9C8-F1
#
_entry.id   AF-A0A533Q9C8-F1
#
_cell.length_a   1.000
_cell.length_b   1.000
_cell.length_c   1.000
_cell.angle_alpha   90.00
_cell.angle_beta   90.00
_cell.angle_gamma   90.00
#
_symmetry.space_group_name_H-M   'P 1'
#
loop_
_entity.id
_entity.type
_entity.pdbx_description
1 polymer ?
#
loop_
_entity_poly.entity_id
_entity_poly.type
_entity_poly.pdbx_seq_one_letter_code
_entity_poly.pdbx_strand_id
1 'polypeptide(L)'
;MSHSLFIYTASLIRYEYVIPAEAGIQKNTGFRVKPGMTDSCKLMSLCIKRFCIILLLCLAGCQSVQNADKKYSGNLETSLLSDIEDGRLDMPFEQACLIASGVNSGKRMQGYLEKIDLLISRINQETDIHKENDPSTKAKILFNWLRENTCEGIYNDCYNFRDTLNLKVGNCLSYAIQFTILCRRFDVDIKSVFIPGHIYNVLVSHEQTYYFEHTHSDGIVKHADKYHLQKKIMRDEELISELFLYKAYNANSDMKYEESMKYCQQALRCNPHDNRTVILLLDNYLAKKNYEDAFRYLNEYLSRHPDDKKSFKNTYILLQRVCKKADNRFK
;
A
#
# COMPACT_ATOMS: atom_id res chain seq x y z
N MET A 1 -7.77 2.63 -51.49
CA MET A 1 -8.59 2.09 -50.38
C MET A 1 -7.65 1.70 -49.23
N SER A 2 -7.39 2.61 -48.29
CA SER A 2 -6.56 2.33 -47.11
C SER A 2 -7.44 1.82 -45.96
N HIS A 3 -7.32 0.56 -45.59
CA HIS A 3 -7.93 0.05 -44.35
C HIS A 3 -7.03 0.44 -43.17
N SER A 4 -7.43 1.48 -42.44
CA SER A 4 -6.89 1.80 -41.12
C SER A 4 -7.44 0.78 -40.12
N LEU A 5 -6.58 -0.14 -39.66
CA LEU A 5 -6.92 -1.10 -38.63
C LEU A 5 -6.82 -0.40 -37.26
N PHE A 6 -7.93 0.15 -36.79
CA PHE A 6 -8.07 0.61 -35.40
C PHE A 6 -8.06 -0.61 -34.47
N ILE A 7 -6.91 -0.90 -33.87
CA ILE A 7 -6.83 -1.82 -32.74
C ILE A 7 -7.28 -1.04 -31.52
N TYR A 8 -8.53 -1.25 -31.10
CA TYR A 8 -8.99 -0.86 -29.77
C TYR A 8 -8.15 -1.62 -28.74
N THR A 9 -7.42 -0.89 -27.91
CA THR A 9 -6.71 -1.41 -26.73
C THR A 9 -7.74 -1.77 -25.65
N ALA A 10 -8.56 -2.79 -25.90
CA ALA A 10 -9.14 -3.55 -24.81
C ALA A 10 -8.02 -4.43 -24.24
N SER A 11 -7.80 -4.38 -22.93
CA SER A 11 -6.76 -5.14 -22.24
C SER A 11 -6.71 -6.59 -22.75
N LEU A 12 -5.63 -6.92 -23.46
CA LEU A 12 -5.43 -8.24 -24.07
C LEU A 12 -4.98 -9.30 -23.05
N ILE A 13 -4.75 -8.88 -21.82
CA ILE A 13 -4.50 -9.74 -20.67
C ILE A 13 -5.82 -9.82 -19.88
N ARG A 14 -6.74 -10.67 -20.36
CA ARG A 14 -7.87 -11.09 -19.52
C ARG A 14 -7.31 -11.92 -18.36
N TYR A 15 -7.19 -11.31 -17.19
CA TYR A 15 -7.39 -12.06 -15.96
C TYR A 15 -8.89 -12.21 -15.75
N GLU A 16 -9.32 -13.41 -15.39
CA GLU A 16 -10.61 -13.65 -14.71
C GLU A 16 -10.65 -12.99 -13.32
N TYR A 17 -9.59 -12.28 -12.93
CA TYR A 17 -9.36 -11.68 -11.61
C TYR A 17 -8.72 -10.29 -11.65
N VAL A 18 -8.97 -9.48 -12.69
CA VAL A 18 -9.00 -8.04 -12.46
C VAL A 18 -10.36 -7.78 -11.82
N ILE A 19 -10.39 -7.81 -10.49
CA ILE A 19 -11.49 -7.20 -9.76
C ILE A 19 -11.27 -5.69 -9.98
N PRO A 20 -12.09 -4.98 -10.78
CA PRO A 20 -12.27 -3.57 -10.48
C PRO A 20 -12.70 -3.57 -9.02
N ALA A 21 -12.05 -2.80 -8.14
CA ALA A 21 -12.68 -2.49 -6.87
C ALA A 21 -14.08 -2.00 -7.25
N GLU A 22 -15.11 -2.82 -6.99
CA GLU A 22 -16.49 -2.48 -7.26
C GLU A 22 -16.87 -1.43 -6.21
N ALA A 23 -16.37 -0.22 -6.39
CA ALA A 23 -17.16 0.95 -6.11
C ALA A 23 -18.36 0.86 -7.06
N GLY A 24 -19.47 0.37 -6.51
CA GLY A 24 -20.61 -0.09 -7.27
C GLY A 24 -21.07 0.90 -8.34
N ILE A 25 -21.16 0.40 -9.57
CA ILE A 25 -22.02 1.01 -10.60
C ILE A 25 -23.02 -0.07 -11.00
N GLN A 26 -24.26 0.07 -10.54
CA GLN A 26 -25.38 -0.51 -11.28
C GLN A 26 -25.89 0.50 -12.30
N LYS A 27 -26.00 0.01 -13.54
CA LYS A 27 -26.37 0.75 -14.73
C LYS A 27 -27.72 1.48 -14.59
N ASN A 28 -27.73 2.70 -15.11
CA ASN A 28 -28.89 3.35 -15.74
C ASN A 28 -30.03 3.91 -14.87
N THR A 29 -29.78 4.51 -13.72
CA THR A 29 -30.67 5.58 -13.21
C THR A 29 -29.89 6.47 -12.23
N GLY A 30 -30.20 7.77 -12.21
CA GLY A 30 -29.44 8.80 -11.50
C GLY A 30 -29.45 8.68 -9.97
N PHE A 31 -28.92 9.75 -9.37
CA PHE A 31 -29.09 10.16 -7.98
C PHE A 31 -29.96 9.23 -7.11
N ARG A 32 -29.35 8.64 -6.08
CA ARG A 32 -30.01 8.59 -4.77
C ARG A 32 -29.06 8.33 -3.62
N VAL A 33 -29.07 9.31 -2.71
CA VAL A 33 -28.99 9.13 -1.26
C VAL A 33 -29.81 7.90 -0.86
N LYS A 34 -29.26 7.04 0.00
CA LYS A 34 -30.05 5.98 0.66
C LYS A 34 -29.78 5.90 2.16
N PRO A 35 -30.78 5.38 2.91
CA PRO A 35 -31.21 5.92 4.19
C PRO A 35 -30.79 5.02 5.35
N GLY A 36 -30.59 5.62 6.51
CA GLY A 36 -30.35 4.86 7.74
C GLY A 36 -29.50 5.61 8.76
N MET A 37 -29.98 6.75 9.24
CA MET A 37 -29.53 7.32 10.51
C MET A 37 -30.76 7.79 11.28
N THR A 38 -31.44 6.84 11.91
CA THR A 38 -32.30 7.14 13.05
C THR A 38 -31.42 7.26 14.29
N ASP A 39 -31.55 8.40 14.96
CA ASP A 39 -31.30 8.64 16.37
C ASP A 39 -29.85 8.53 16.88
N SER A 40 -29.09 9.60 16.67
CA SER A 40 -28.16 10.11 17.69
C SER A 40 -28.03 11.62 17.64
N CYS A 41 -29.16 12.33 17.63
CA CYS A 41 -29.25 13.72 18.05
C CYS A 41 -29.55 13.73 19.56
N LYS A 42 -28.51 13.77 20.40
CA LYS A 42 -28.57 14.31 21.77
C LYS A 42 -27.15 14.38 22.37
N LEU A 43 -26.83 15.56 22.89
CA LEU A 43 -25.64 15.95 23.65
C LEU A 43 -24.35 16.25 22.87
N MET A 44 -24.41 17.28 22.03
CA MET A 44 -23.30 18.21 21.86
C MET A 44 -23.75 19.64 22.22
N SER A 45 -23.73 19.96 23.51
CA SER A 45 -23.70 21.34 24.00
C SER A 45 -23.37 21.31 25.49
N LEU A 46 -22.06 21.29 25.82
CA LEU A 46 -21.46 21.76 27.07
C LEU A 46 -20.04 21.20 27.18
N CYS A 47 -19.06 21.76 26.45
CA CYS A 47 -17.64 21.68 26.86
C CYS A 47 -16.70 22.71 26.19
N ILE A 48 -17.20 23.79 25.56
CA ILE A 48 -16.36 24.84 24.95
C ILE A 48 -16.01 25.98 25.96
N LYS A 49 -15.92 25.71 27.27
CA LYS A 49 -15.65 26.78 28.26
C LYS A 49 -14.63 26.46 29.37
N ARG A 50 -13.67 25.56 29.16
CA ARG A 50 -12.67 25.25 30.22
C ARG A 50 -11.21 24.99 29.80
N PHE A 51 -10.74 25.52 28.68
CA PHE A 51 -9.32 25.40 28.31
C PHE A 51 -8.62 26.75 28.04
N CYS A 52 -8.92 27.73 28.88
CA CYS A 52 -8.02 28.86 29.12
C CYS A 52 -7.66 28.84 30.61
N ILE A 53 -6.36 28.93 30.89
CA ILE A 53 -5.72 28.98 32.22
C ILE A 53 -5.45 27.59 32.82
N ILE A 54 -4.27 27.02 32.52
CA ILE A 54 -3.15 26.94 33.48
C ILE A 54 -1.86 26.81 32.64
N LEU A 55 -1.00 27.79 32.86
CA LEU A 55 0.33 27.98 32.32
C LEU A 55 1.32 27.39 33.33
N LEU A 56 2.43 26.84 32.83
CA LEU A 56 3.75 26.78 33.50
C LEU A 56 3.89 25.96 34.80
N LEU A 57 4.59 24.81 34.69
CA LEU A 57 5.79 24.41 35.46
C LEU A 57 5.93 22.87 35.48
N CYS A 58 6.98 22.36 34.82
CA CYS A 58 7.87 21.28 35.31
C CYS A 58 8.84 20.89 34.18
N LEU A 59 9.97 21.58 34.14
CA LEU A 59 11.21 21.07 33.55
C LEU A 59 11.85 20.13 34.58
N ALA A 60 11.98 18.85 34.26
CA ALA A 60 13.06 17.98 34.75
C ALA A 60 13.05 16.63 34.02
N GLY A 61 14.05 16.45 33.14
CA GLY A 61 14.78 15.20 32.93
C GLY A 61 14.02 13.91 32.59
N CYS A 62 14.04 13.54 31.31
CA CYS A 62 14.42 12.17 30.94
C CYS A 62 15.15 12.16 29.60
N GLN A 63 16.17 11.32 29.56
CA GLN A 63 17.29 11.36 28.63
C GLN A 63 16.84 11.06 27.20
N SER A 64 17.30 11.92 26.29
CA SER A 64 17.26 11.72 24.85
C SER A 64 17.96 10.41 24.47
N VAL A 65 17.20 9.46 23.94
CA VAL A 65 17.77 8.40 23.11
C VAL A 65 18.29 9.08 21.84
N GLN A 66 19.61 9.09 21.71
CA GLN A 66 20.31 9.55 20.51
C GLN A 66 19.97 8.59 19.36
N ASN A 67 18.92 8.90 18.61
CA ASN A 67 18.76 8.35 17.27
C ASN A 67 19.73 9.10 16.35
N ALA A 68 20.66 8.35 15.76
CA ALA A 68 21.68 8.84 14.87
C ALA A 68 21.09 9.73 13.77
N ASP A 69 21.42 11.02 13.82
CA ASP A 69 21.23 11.97 12.72
C ASP A 69 22.11 11.54 11.53
N LYS A 70 21.63 10.58 10.74
CA LYS A 70 22.09 10.45 9.35
C LYS A 70 21.51 11.63 8.59
N LYS A 71 22.34 12.67 8.44
CA LYS A 71 22.08 13.84 7.60
C LYS A 71 21.83 13.36 6.16
N TYR A 72 20.57 13.23 5.76
CA TYR A 72 20.17 12.82 4.43
C TYR A 72 20.54 13.89 3.40
N SER A 73 21.75 13.82 2.84
CA SER A 73 22.23 14.73 1.80
C SER A 73 21.98 14.23 0.37
N GLY A 74 21.13 13.22 0.18
CA GLY A 74 20.83 12.59 -1.11
C GLY A 74 19.34 12.44 -1.39
N ASN A 75 18.99 12.04 -2.61
CA ASN A 75 17.63 11.68 -2.98
C ASN A 75 17.18 10.46 -2.15
N LEU A 76 16.18 10.65 -1.29
CA LEU A 76 15.67 9.59 -0.41
C LEU A 76 15.18 8.38 -1.18
N GLU A 77 14.56 8.58 -2.35
CA GLU A 77 14.10 7.50 -3.21
C GLU A 77 15.27 6.64 -3.68
N THR A 78 16.36 7.25 -4.13
CA THR A 78 17.59 6.53 -4.50
C THR A 78 18.16 5.76 -3.31
N SER A 79 18.12 6.35 -2.11
CA SER A 79 18.61 5.68 -0.90
C SER A 79 17.79 4.42 -0.59
N LEU A 80 16.45 4.48 -0.66
CA LEU A 80 15.58 3.31 -0.51
C LEU A 80 15.87 2.25 -1.58
N LEU A 81 16.01 2.66 -2.85
CA LEU A 81 16.21 1.69 -3.94
C LEU A 81 17.59 1.01 -3.88
N SER A 82 18.61 1.67 -3.34
CA SER A 82 19.92 1.06 -3.08
C SER A 82 19.93 0.19 -1.83
N ASP A 83 19.11 0.51 -0.82
CA ASP A 83 18.96 -0.29 0.39
C ASP A 83 18.41 -1.69 0.04
N ILE A 84 17.37 -1.74 -0.79
CA ILE A 84 16.69 -3.00 -1.16
C ILE A 84 17.37 -3.79 -2.28
N GLU A 85 18.50 -3.32 -2.83
CA GLU A 85 19.12 -3.92 -4.02
C GLU A 85 19.65 -5.33 -3.78
N ASP A 86 20.03 -5.65 -2.53
CA ASP A 86 20.45 -6.99 -2.11
C ASP A 86 19.27 -7.91 -1.71
N GLY A 87 18.04 -7.42 -1.84
CA GLY A 87 16.81 -8.12 -1.51
C GLY A 87 16.42 -8.07 -0.02
N ARG A 88 17.03 -7.18 0.77
CA ARG A 88 16.72 -6.94 2.18
C ARG A 88 16.49 -5.46 2.44
N LEU A 89 15.59 -5.16 3.38
CA LEU A 89 15.41 -3.80 3.90
C LEU A 89 16.28 -3.60 5.15
N ASP A 90 17.30 -2.74 5.05
CA ASP A 90 18.17 -2.37 6.17
C ASP A 90 17.73 -1.06 6.83
N MET A 91 17.05 -0.17 6.09
CA MET A 91 16.50 1.06 6.67
C MET A 91 15.23 0.79 7.51
N PRO A 92 14.90 1.68 8.46
CA PRO A 92 13.68 1.52 9.25
C PRO A 92 12.43 1.47 8.36
N PHE A 93 11.58 0.48 8.62
CA PHE A 93 10.39 0.19 7.81
C PHE A 93 9.46 1.41 7.62
N GLU A 94 9.25 2.22 8.68
CA GLU A 94 8.45 3.43 8.58
C GLU A 94 9.05 4.46 7.62
N GLN A 95 10.38 4.59 7.56
CA GLN A 95 11.06 5.51 6.66
C GLN A 95 10.90 5.03 5.21
N ALA A 96 11.09 3.74 4.96
CA ALA A 96 10.89 3.13 3.65
C ALA A 96 9.46 3.34 3.14
N CYS A 97 8.45 3.09 3.98
CA CYS A 97 7.04 3.32 3.67
C CYS A 97 6.74 4.80 3.37
N LEU A 98 7.34 5.74 4.11
CA LEU A 98 7.21 7.18 3.86
C LEU A 98 7.85 7.58 2.53
N ILE A 99 9.04 7.07 2.20
CA ILE A 99 9.71 7.33 0.92
C ILE A 99 8.87 6.81 -0.24
N ALA A 100 8.40 5.55 -0.17
CA ALA A 100 7.53 4.96 -1.18
C ALA A 100 6.21 5.74 -1.33
N SER A 101 5.68 6.27 -0.22
CA SER A 101 4.55 7.21 -0.18
C SER A 101 4.87 8.62 -0.70
N GLY A 102 6.07 8.86 -1.25
CA GLY A 102 6.46 10.10 -1.91
C GLY A 102 7.01 11.18 -0.96
N VAL A 103 7.53 10.81 0.20
CA VAL A 103 8.32 11.73 1.05
C VAL A 103 9.74 11.81 0.49
N ASN A 104 10.16 13.01 0.08
CA ASN A 104 11.36 13.21 -0.74
C ASN A 104 12.38 14.18 -0.13
N SER A 105 12.18 14.63 1.11
CA SER A 105 13.14 15.50 1.80
C SER A 105 13.25 15.15 3.28
N GLY A 106 14.45 15.35 3.85
CA GLY A 106 14.71 15.07 5.27
C GLY A 106 13.79 15.86 6.21
N LYS A 107 13.50 17.13 5.89
CA LYS A 107 12.55 17.95 6.68
C LYS A 107 11.15 17.35 6.71
N ARG A 108 10.64 16.86 5.57
CA ARG A 108 9.31 16.20 5.52
C ARG A 108 9.35 14.85 6.21
N MET A 109 10.42 14.08 6.04
CA MET A 109 10.62 12.80 6.74
C MET A 109 10.52 13.00 8.25
N GLN A 110 11.30 13.92 8.80
CA GLN A 110 11.29 14.22 10.23
C GLN A 110 9.89 14.63 10.72
N GLY A 111 9.20 15.51 9.99
CA GLY A 111 7.84 15.91 10.35
C GLY A 111 6.81 14.76 10.32
N TYR A 112 7.03 13.70 9.54
CA TYR A 112 6.19 12.50 9.58
C TYR A 112 6.58 11.54 10.71
N LEU A 113 7.87 11.38 10.98
CA LEU A 113 8.35 10.59 12.11
C LEU A 113 7.85 11.16 13.45
N GLU A 114 7.88 12.49 13.61
CA GLU A 114 7.30 13.17 14.78
C GLU A 114 5.80 12.90 14.96
N LYS A 115 5.06 12.75 13.86
CA LYS A 115 3.63 12.38 13.91
C LYS A 115 3.43 10.94 14.38
N ILE A 116 4.30 10.03 13.95
CA ILE A 116 4.29 8.63 14.44
C ILE A 116 4.60 8.62 15.94
N ASP A 117 5.64 9.34 16.37
CA ASP A 117 6.00 9.44 17.78
C ASP A 117 4.88 10.09 18.63
N LEU A 118 4.17 11.08 18.09
CA LEU A 118 2.99 11.67 18.74
C LEU A 118 1.85 10.64 18.89
N LEU A 119 1.59 9.81 17.87
CA LEU A 119 0.60 8.73 17.97
C LEU A 119 0.99 7.73 19.07
N ILE A 120 2.26 7.31 19.11
CA ILE A 120 2.78 6.41 20.14
C ILE A 120 2.61 7.02 21.54
N SER A 121 2.92 8.31 21.70
CA SER A 121 2.75 9.02 22.96
C SER A 121 1.29 9.06 23.40
N ARG A 122 0.36 9.36 22.48
CA ARG A 122 -1.08 9.34 22.76
C ARG A 122 -1.56 7.95 23.17
N ILE A 123 -1.19 6.90 22.44
CA ILE A 123 -1.55 5.52 22.78
C ILE A 123 -1.06 5.16 24.20
N ASN A 124 0.16 5.54 24.57
CA ASN A 124 0.69 5.30 25.91
C ASN A 124 -0.08 6.04 27.02
N GLN A 125 -0.59 7.24 26.73
CA GLN A 125 -1.33 8.06 27.69
C GLN A 125 -2.80 7.65 27.81
N GLU A 126 -3.41 7.28 26.70
CA GLU A 126 -4.85 7.02 26.58
C GLU A 126 -5.21 5.54 26.80
N THR A 127 -4.21 4.65 26.93
CA THR A 127 -4.41 3.21 27.11
C THR A 127 -3.48 2.61 28.17
N ASP A 128 -3.83 1.43 28.68
CA ASP A 128 -3.01 0.66 29.61
C ASP A 128 -1.95 -0.23 28.92
N ILE A 129 -1.62 0.03 27.65
CA ILE A 129 -0.73 -0.84 26.85
C ILE A 129 0.64 -1.08 27.51
N HIS A 130 1.15 -0.11 28.27
CA HIS A 130 2.44 -0.20 28.96
C HIS A 130 2.43 -1.17 30.15
N LYS A 131 1.25 -1.54 30.65
CA LYS A 131 1.07 -2.54 31.72
C LYS A 131 0.92 -3.95 31.15
N GLU A 132 0.69 -4.07 29.84
CA GLU A 132 0.44 -5.34 29.18
C GLU A 132 1.73 -5.97 28.69
N ASN A 133 1.87 -7.29 28.91
CA ASN A 133 3.00 -8.08 28.45
C ASN A 133 2.62 -9.06 27.33
N ASP A 134 1.35 -9.46 27.24
CA ASP A 134 0.87 -10.35 26.19
C ASP A 134 0.78 -9.62 24.83
N PRO A 135 1.54 -10.05 23.80
CA PRO A 135 1.50 -9.43 22.47
C PRO A 135 0.11 -9.42 21.85
N SER A 136 -0.74 -10.43 22.13
CA SER A 136 -2.09 -10.49 21.57
C SER A 136 -3.00 -9.41 22.14
N THR A 137 -2.84 -9.13 23.43
CA THR A 137 -3.61 -8.10 24.12
C THR A 137 -3.12 -6.70 23.72
N LYS A 138 -1.79 -6.50 23.62
CA LYS A 138 -1.23 -5.26 23.03
C LYS A 138 -1.78 -5.00 21.62
N ALA A 139 -1.78 -6.00 20.74
CA ALA A 139 -2.28 -5.86 19.37
C ALA A 139 -3.76 -5.45 19.33
N LYS A 140 -4.61 -6.03 20.20
CA LYS A 140 -6.03 -5.67 20.32
C LYS A 140 -6.23 -4.26 20.83
N ILE A 141 -5.46 -3.82 21.84
CA ILE A 141 -5.49 -2.43 22.35
C ILE A 141 -5.16 -1.46 21.22
N LEU A 142 -4.05 -1.70 20.50
CA LEU A 142 -3.62 -0.86 19.37
C LEU A 142 -4.68 -0.80 18.27
N PHE A 143 -5.23 -1.95 17.90
CA PHE A 143 -6.22 -2.05 16.83
C PHE A 143 -7.51 -1.30 17.19
N ASN A 144 -8.03 -1.50 18.40
CA ASN A 144 -9.23 -0.81 18.86
C ASN A 144 -9.00 0.70 18.96
N TRP A 145 -7.87 1.13 19.53
CA TRP A 145 -7.54 2.54 19.65
C TRP A 145 -7.46 3.23 18.29
N LEU A 146 -6.80 2.61 17.30
CA LEU A 146 -6.74 3.13 15.93
C LEU A 146 -8.11 3.31 15.32
N ARG A 147 -8.97 2.28 15.46
CA ARG A 147 -10.32 2.29 14.91
C ARG A 147 -11.18 3.41 15.50
N GLU A 148 -10.99 3.72 16.78
CA GLU A 148 -11.75 4.77 17.49
C GLU A 148 -11.20 6.18 17.24
N ASN A 149 -9.89 6.33 17.01
CA ASN A 149 -9.22 7.63 17.03
C ASN A 149 -8.70 8.13 15.68
N THR A 150 -8.47 7.22 14.73
CA THR A 150 -7.75 7.54 13.47
C THR A 150 -8.49 7.10 12.21
N CYS A 151 -9.32 6.07 12.30
CA CYS A 151 -10.09 5.58 11.16
C CYS A 151 -11.53 6.10 11.23
N GLU A 152 -11.83 7.22 10.58
CA GLU A 152 -13.21 7.77 10.52
C GLU A 152 -14.16 6.97 9.61
N GLY A 153 -13.77 5.76 9.18
CA GLY A 153 -14.61 4.85 8.39
C GLY A 153 -14.85 5.30 6.94
N ILE A 154 -14.33 6.45 6.51
CA ILE A 154 -14.40 6.85 5.10
C ILE A 154 -13.26 6.14 4.37
N TYR A 155 -13.57 4.94 3.85
CA TYR A 155 -12.76 4.29 2.84
C TYR A 155 -12.61 5.26 1.67
N ASN A 156 -11.39 5.72 1.44
CA ASN A 156 -11.01 6.49 0.27
C ASN A 156 -9.84 5.77 -0.38
N ASP A 157 -9.70 5.88 -1.69
CA ASP A 157 -8.62 5.30 -2.50
C ASP A 157 -7.27 5.98 -2.21
N CYS A 158 -6.85 5.91 -0.95
CA CYS A 158 -5.69 6.57 -0.37
C CYS A 158 -4.68 5.51 0.06
N TYR A 159 -3.83 5.15 -0.91
CA TYR A 159 -2.83 4.09 -0.79
C TYR A 159 -1.55 4.55 -0.09
N ASN A 160 -1.30 5.86 0.00
CA ASN A 160 -0.08 6.37 0.62
C ASN A 160 -0.21 6.31 2.15
N PHE A 161 0.72 5.61 2.80
CA PHE A 161 0.81 5.57 4.25
C PHE A 161 0.89 6.98 4.88
N ARG A 162 1.65 7.91 4.28
CA ARG A 162 1.79 9.27 4.83
C ARG A 162 0.46 10.01 4.99
N ASP A 163 -0.55 9.63 4.20
CA ASP A 163 -1.82 10.33 4.17
C ASP A 163 -2.67 9.92 5.39
N THR A 164 -2.54 8.69 5.91
CA THR A 164 -3.18 8.25 7.16
C THR A 164 -2.69 9.02 8.39
N LEU A 165 -1.53 9.67 8.29
CA LEU A 165 -0.95 10.54 9.34
C LEU A 165 -1.43 12.00 9.24
N ASN A 166 -1.99 12.43 8.11
CA ASN A 166 -2.47 13.81 7.90
C ASN A 166 -3.98 13.89 7.86
N LEU A 167 -4.59 12.89 7.25
CA LEU A 167 -5.98 12.76 6.91
C LEU A 167 -6.45 11.46 7.56
N LYS A 168 -7.62 11.46 8.19
CA LYS A 168 -8.20 10.26 8.79
C LYS A 168 -8.81 9.32 7.74
N VAL A 169 -8.07 9.10 6.66
CA VAL A 169 -8.47 8.35 5.46
C VAL A 169 -7.36 7.38 5.08
N GLY A 170 -7.74 6.28 4.47
CA GLY A 170 -6.85 5.19 4.10
C GLY A 170 -7.64 4.03 3.52
N ASN A 171 -6.92 2.98 3.18
CA ASN A 171 -7.46 1.72 2.68
C ASN A 171 -6.74 0.53 3.33
N CYS A 172 -7.01 -0.68 2.84
CA CYS A 172 -6.44 -1.90 3.38
C CYS A 172 -4.90 -1.85 3.50
N LEU A 173 -4.20 -1.36 2.46
CA LEU A 173 -2.74 -1.26 2.47
C LEU A 173 -2.24 -0.21 3.48
N SER A 174 -2.73 1.02 3.39
CA SER A 174 -2.19 2.13 4.18
C SER A 174 -2.49 1.99 5.68
N TYR A 175 -3.65 1.44 6.04
CA TYR A 175 -3.97 1.09 7.42
C TYR A 175 -3.20 -0.13 7.93
N ALA A 176 -3.00 -1.16 7.10
CA ALA A 176 -2.18 -2.31 7.49
C ALA A 176 -0.73 -1.89 7.76
N ILE A 177 -0.16 -0.99 6.97
CA ILE A 177 1.17 -0.41 7.22
C ILE A 177 1.20 0.37 8.54
N GLN A 178 0.22 1.25 8.77
CA GLN A 178 0.14 2.04 10.01
C GLN A 178 0.06 1.15 11.24
N PHE A 179 -0.81 0.13 11.21
CA PHE A 179 -0.93 -0.84 12.29
C PHE A 179 0.35 -1.64 12.49
N THR A 180 1.02 -2.03 11.40
CA THR A 180 2.31 -2.75 11.46
C THR A 180 3.39 -1.92 12.16
N ILE A 181 3.52 -0.64 11.79
CA ILE A 181 4.48 0.28 12.41
C ILE A 181 4.21 0.42 13.90
N LEU A 182 2.95 0.64 14.29
CA LEU A 182 2.58 0.80 15.69
C LEU A 182 2.82 -0.47 16.50
N CYS A 183 2.39 -1.63 16.03
CA CYS A 183 2.66 -2.90 16.69
C CYS A 183 4.16 -3.12 16.94
N ARG A 184 5.01 -2.87 15.94
CA ARG A 184 6.47 -3.03 16.10
C ARG A 184 7.06 -2.07 17.13
N ARG A 185 6.54 -0.85 17.24
CA ARG A 185 6.95 0.13 18.26
C ARG A 185 6.52 -0.26 19.68
N PHE A 186 5.64 -1.24 19.83
CA PHE A 186 5.22 -1.83 21.12
C PHE A 186 5.67 -3.30 21.28
N ASP A 187 6.71 -3.70 20.53
CA ASP A 187 7.31 -5.04 20.54
C ASP A 187 6.33 -6.18 20.19
N VAL A 188 5.36 -5.89 19.32
CA VAL A 188 4.42 -6.87 18.78
C VAL A 188 4.86 -7.27 17.37
N ASP A 189 5.24 -8.54 17.18
CA ASP A 189 5.60 -9.09 15.87
C ASP A 189 4.36 -9.40 15.01
N ILE A 190 3.74 -8.34 14.51
CA ILE A 190 2.63 -8.43 13.55
C ILE A 190 3.17 -8.61 12.13
N LYS A 191 2.52 -9.47 11.34
CA LYS A 191 2.82 -9.66 9.92
C LYS A 191 1.67 -9.13 9.07
N SER A 192 1.96 -8.73 7.84
CA SER A 192 0.94 -8.43 6.84
C SER A 192 0.68 -9.64 5.95
N VAL A 193 -0.56 -9.79 5.53
CA VAL A 193 -1.04 -10.87 4.68
C VAL A 193 -1.65 -10.27 3.43
N PHE A 194 -1.19 -10.75 2.29
CA PHE A 194 -1.75 -10.43 0.99
C PHE A 194 -2.67 -11.56 0.52
N ILE A 195 -3.78 -11.15 -0.07
CA ILE A 195 -4.56 -11.93 -1.03
C ILE A 195 -4.84 -11.03 -2.24
N PRO A 196 -5.14 -11.57 -3.43
CA PRO A 196 -5.51 -10.76 -4.58
C PRO A 196 -6.60 -9.74 -4.25
N GLY A 197 -6.26 -8.45 -4.33
CA GLY A 197 -7.17 -7.33 -4.08
C GLY A 197 -7.31 -6.88 -2.62
N HIS A 198 -6.65 -7.53 -1.65
CA HIS A 198 -6.83 -7.18 -0.24
C HIS A 198 -5.61 -7.49 0.65
N ILE A 199 -5.43 -6.67 1.69
CA ILE A 199 -4.34 -6.78 2.67
C ILE A 199 -4.90 -6.63 4.08
N TYR A 200 -4.47 -7.53 4.97
CA TYR A 200 -4.82 -7.48 6.39
C TYR A 200 -3.61 -7.89 7.24
N ASN A 201 -3.73 -7.84 8.56
CA ASN A 201 -2.64 -8.22 9.46
C ASN A 201 -2.93 -9.51 10.22
N VAL A 202 -1.86 -10.22 10.59
CA VAL A 202 -1.91 -11.46 11.36
C VAL A 202 -0.85 -11.46 12.46
N LEU A 203 -1.24 -11.92 13.66
CA LEU A 203 -0.34 -12.21 14.77
C LEU A 203 -0.45 -13.70 15.09
N VAL A 204 0.69 -14.37 15.24
CA VAL A 204 0.77 -15.71 15.82
C VAL A 204 1.37 -15.59 17.22
N SER A 205 0.60 -15.92 18.25
CA SER A 205 1.01 -15.84 19.65
C SER A 205 0.51 -17.07 20.39
N HIS A 206 1.39 -17.79 21.08
CA HIS A 206 1.08 -19.00 21.86
C HIS A 206 0.19 -20.01 21.10
N GLU A 207 0.59 -20.35 19.86
CA GLU A 207 -0.13 -21.26 18.95
C GLU A 207 -1.52 -20.77 18.48
N GLN A 208 -1.95 -19.59 18.92
CA GLN A 208 -3.17 -18.95 18.45
C GLN A 208 -2.87 -17.94 17.35
N THR A 209 -3.77 -17.86 16.37
CA THR A 209 -3.66 -16.91 15.27
C THR A 209 -4.75 -15.85 15.38
N TYR A 210 -4.35 -14.59 15.45
CA TYR A 210 -5.21 -13.42 15.49
C TYR A 210 -5.15 -12.68 14.17
N TYR A 211 -6.30 -12.27 13.66
CA TYR A 211 -6.45 -11.61 12.37
C TYR A 211 -7.04 -10.21 12.59
N PHE A 212 -6.54 -9.22 11.88
CA PHE A 212 -6.92 -7.82 12.03
C PHE A 212 -7.28 -7.24 10.66
N GLU A 213 -8.57 -6.93 10.49
CA GLU A 213 -9.12 -6.34 9.27
C GLU A 213 -9.30 -4.84 9.43
N HIS A 214 -8.82 -4.04 8.48
CA HIS A 214 -8.80 -2.58 8.62
C HIS A 214 -9.90 -1.86 7.84
N THR A 215 -10.56 -2.53 6.90
CA THR A 215 -11.55 -1.88 6.03
C THR A 215 -13.00 -2.20 6.40
N HIS A 216 -13.24 -3.32 7.09
CA HIS A 216 -14.57 -3.66 7.58
C HIS A 216 -14.81 -3.07 8.98
N SER A 217 -16.00 -2.52 9.20
CA SER A 217 -16.39 -1.92 10.49
C SER A 217 -16.34 -2.92 11.66
N ASP A 218 -16.54 -4.21 11.38
CA ASP A 218 -16.45 -5.26 12.39
C ASP A 218 -15.01 -5.67 12.74
N GLY A 219 -14.02 -5.28 11.92
CA GLY A 219 -12.63 -5.67 12.12
C GLY A 219 -12.36 -7.17 11.91
N ILE A 220 -13.29 -7.89 11.28
CA ILE A 220 -13.22 -9.34 11.09
C ILE A 220 -12.74 -9.67 9.68
N VAL A 221 -11.61 -10.37 9.59
CA VAL A 221 -11.15 -10.99 8.34
C VAL A 221 -12.13 -12.11 7.95
N LYS A 222 -12.69 -12.00 6.74
CA LYS A 222 -13.75 -12.91 6.29
C LYS A 222 -13.20 -14.31 6.02
N HIS A 223 -14.08 -15.31 6.06
CA HIS A 223 -13.70 -16.71 5.83
C HIS A 223 -13.02 -16.91 4.46
N ALA A 224 -13.54 -16.27 3.41
CA ALA A 224 -12.98 -16.32 2.06
C ALA A 224 -11.52 -15.83 2.04
N ASP A 225 -11.21 -14.75 2.74
CA ASP A 225 -9.89 -14.14 2.79
C ASP A 225 -8.91 -14.97 3.63
N LYS A 226 -9.40 -15.50 4.76
CA LYS A 226 -8.61 -16.32 5.69
C LYS A 226 -8.10 -17.61 5.05
N TYR A 227 -8.91 -18.23 4.19
CA TYR A 227 -8.61 -19.50 3.54
C TYR A 227 -8.36 -19.37 2.03
N HIS A 228 -8.10 -18.14 1.57
CA HIS A 228 -7.81 -17.89 0.16
C HIS A 228 -6.57 -18.67 -0.30
N LEU A 229 -6.65 -19.34 -1.45
CA LEU A 229 -5.57 -20.22 -1.96
C LEU A 229 -4.27 -19.48 -2.27
N GLN A 230 -4.36 -18.19 -2.57
CA GLN A 230 -3.21 -17.32 -2.86
C GLN A 230 -2.77 -16.47 -1.66
N LYS A 231 -3.24 -16.80 -0.45
CA LYS A 231 -2.85 -16.10 0.78
C LYS A 231 -1.35 -16.23 1.00
N LYS A 232 -0.69 -15.09 1.23
CA LYS A 232 0.76 -15.02 1.45
C LYS A 232 1.07 -14.06 2.60
N ILE A 233 1.96 -14.49 3.51
CA ILE A 233 2.59 -13.57 4.47
C ILE A 233 3.63 -12.75 3.70
N MET A 234 3.49 -11.43 3.76
CA MET A 234 4.37 -10.50 3.04
C MET A 234 5.64 -10.21 3.81
N ARG A 235 6.73 -10.01 3.07
CA ARG A 235 7.93 -9.33 3.59
C ARG A 235 7.75 -7.81 3.52
N ASP A 236 8.61 -7.07 4.21
CA ASP A 236 8.55 -5.61 4.24
C ASP A 236 8.76 -5.00 2.86
N GLU A 237 9.72 -5.54 2.09
CA GLU A 237 9.98 -5.13 0.71
C GLU A 237 8.76 -5.37 -0.18
N GLU A 238 7.98 -6.42 0.08
CA GLU A 238 6.77 -6.71 -0.68
C GLU A 238 5.64 -5.73 -0.35
N LEU A 239 5.52 -5.29 0.90
CA LEU A 239 4.60 -4.19 1.26
C LEU A 239 5.01 -2.87 0.61
N ILE A 240 6.32 -2.57 0.59
CA ILE A 240 6.86 -1.39 -0.10
C ILE A 240 6.60 -1.50 -1.61
N SER A 241 6.72 -2.69 -2.18
CA SER A 241 6.37 -2.97 -3.58
C SER A 241 4.92 -2.62 -3.88
N GLU A 242 3.97 -2.94 -2.99
CA GLU A 242 2.56 -2.60 -3.18
C GLU A 242 2.34 -1.08 -3.22
N LEU A 243 3.02 -0.30 -2.37
CA LEU A 243 2.94 1.16 -2.43
C LEU A 243 3.35 1.70 -3.81
N PHE A 244 4.45 1.19 -4.37
CA PHE A 244 4.87 1.56 -5.72
C PHE A 244 3.90 1.05 -6.79
N LEU A 245 3.39 -0.17 -6.65
CA LEU A 245 2.44 -0.75 -7.60
C LEU A 245 1.13 0.03 -7.67
N TYR A 246 0.59 0.49 -6.53
CA TYR A 246 -0.60 1.35 -6.53
C TYR A 246 -0.34 2.72 -7.17
N LYS A 247 0.83 3.32 -6.95
CA LYS A 247 1.23 4.54 -7.67
C LYS A 247 1.33 4.29 -9.16
N ALA A 248 1.83 3.13 -9.58
CA ALA A 248 1.86 2.72 -10.97
C ALA A 248 0.46 2.58 -11.56
N TYR A 249 -0.48 1.95 -10.85
CA TYR A 249 -1.88 1.81 -11.28
C TYR A 249 -2.56 3.17 -11.43
N ASN A 250 -2.38 4.07 -10.47
CA ASN A 250 -2.96 5.42 -10.52
C ASN A 250 -2.39 6.21 -11.69
N ALA A 251 -1.06 6.19 -11.88
CA ALA A 251 -0.43 6.84 -13.02
C ALA A 251 -0.89 6.25 -14.37
N ASN A 252 -1.07 4.92 -14.45
CA ASN A 252 -1.58 4.26 -15.65
C ASN A 252 -3.03 4.67 -15.96
N SER A 253 -3.88 4.71 -14.93
CA SER A 253 -5.28 5.14 -15.04
C SER A 253 -5.40 6.60 -15.50
N ASP A 254 -4.45 7.44 -15.07
CA ASP A 254 -4.28 8.82 -15.51
C ASP A 254 -3.63 8.96 -16.91
N MET A 255 -3.35 7.85 -17.61
CA MET A 255 -2.62 7.80 -18.89
C MET A 255 -1.18 8.36 -18.83
N LYS A 256 -0.59 8.49 -17.64
CA LYS A 256 0.80 8.91 -17.40
C LYS A 256 1.72 7.68 -17.48
N TYR A 257 1.81 7.10 -18.67
CA TYR A 257 2.46 5.79 -18.86
C TYR A 257 3.93 5.79 -18.45
N GLU A 258 4.71 6.83 -18.75
CA GLU A 258 6.12 6.94 -18.32
C GLU A 258 6.29 6.92 -16.80
N GLU A 259 5.42 7.64 -16.09
CA GLU A 259 5.42 7.66 -14.63
C GLU A 259 5.00 6.29 -14.07
N SER A 260 3.97 5.67 -14.66
CA SER A 260 3.56 4.31 -14.31
C SER A 260 4.69 3.30 -14.51
N MET A 261 5.42 3.38 -15.62
CA MET A 261 6.57 2.51 -15.90
C MET A 261 7.69 2.72 -14.87
N LYS A 262 7.97 3.97 -14.48
CA LYS A 262 8.93 4.27 -13.40
C LYS A 262 8.52 3.58 -12.10
N TYR A 263 7.26 3.70 -11.68
CA TYR A 263 6.76 3.05 -10.47
C TYR A 263 6.74 1.52 -10.58
N CYS A 264 6.43 0.96 -11.76
CA CYS A 264 6.55 -0.49 -12.00
C CYS A 264 7.98 -0.98 -11.79
N GLN A 265 8.97 -0.24 -12.30
CA GLN A 265 10.38 -0.59 -12.11
C GLN A 265 10.80 -0.53 -10.64
N GLN A 266 10.28 0.44 -9.89
CA GLN A 266 10.53 0.53 -8.44
C GLN A 266 9.89 -0.62 -7.67
N ALA A 267 8.63 -0.96 -7.99
CA ALA A 267 7.96 -2.14 -7.42
C ALA A 267 8.75 -3.43 -7.73
N LEU A 268 9.22 -3.62 -8.97
CA LEU A 268 10.02 -4.79 -9.35
C LEU A 268 11.41 -4.86 -8.69
N ARG A 269 11.99 -3.72 -8.28
CA ARG A 269 13.20 -3.73 -7.43
C ARG A 269 12.90 -4.28 -6.03
N CYS A 270 11.71 -3.98 -5.50
CA CYS A 270 11.26 -4.46 -4.19
C CYS A 270 10.78 -5.93 -4.23
N ASN A 271 10.09 -6.32 -5.30
CA ASN A 271 9.56 -7.67 -5.51
C ASN A 271 9.76 -8.12 -6.96
N PRO A 272 10.94 -8.65 -7.31
CA PRO A 272 11.27 -9.03 -8.69
C PRO A 272 10.40 -10.14 -9.29
N HIS A 273 9.71 -10.90 -8.44
CA HIS A 273 8.90 -12.05 -8.85
C HIS A 273 7.41 -11.72 -9.01
N ASP A 274 7.01 -10.45 -8.87
CA ASP A 274 5.61 -10.05 -9.01
C ASP A 274 5.17 -9.94 -10.47
N ASN A 275 4.46 -10.95 -10.96
CA ASN A 275 3.94 -10.93 -12.33
C ASN A 275 2.86 -9.85 -12.54
N ARG A 276 2.19 -9.36 -11.49
CA ARG A 276 1.19 -8.27 -11.61
C ARG A 276 1.85 -6.97 -12.06
N THR A 277 3.03 -6.67 -11.52
CA THR A 277 3.80 -5.49 -11.93
C THR A 277 4.32 -5.63 -13.35
N VAL A 278 4.72 -6.84 -13.76
CA VAL A 278 5.11 -7.10 -15.15
C VAL A 278 3.96 -6.90 -16.13
N ILE A 279 2.76 -7.38 -15.78
CA ILE A 279 1.55 -7.17 -16.58
C ILE A 279 1.31 -5.67 -16.81
N LEU A 280 1.29 -4.90 -15.72
CA LEU A 280 1.07 -3.45 -15.81
C LEU A 280 2.17 -2.75 -16.62
N LEU A 281 3.43 -3.15 -16.46
CA LEU A 281 4.54 -2.62 -17.23
C LEU A 281 4.38 -2.91 -18.74
N LEU A 282 3.96 -4.12 -19.10
CA LEU A 282 3.68 -4.47 -20.50
C LEU A 282 2.51 -3.69 -21.06
N ASP A 283 1.43 -3.52 -20.28
CA ASP A 283 0.28 -2.71 -20.69
C ASP A 283 0.69 -1.25 -20.97
N ASN A 284 1.59 -0.68 -20.16
CA ASN A 284 2.17 0.64 -20.43
C ASN A 284 2.98 0.66 -21.74
N TYR A 285 3.86 -0.31 -21.99
CA TYR A 285 4.59 -0.37 -23.27
C TYR A 285 3.64 -0.49 -24.47
N LEU A 286 2.60 -1.32 -24.36
CA LEU A 286 1.58 -1.52 -25.39
C LEU A 286 0.79 -0.24 -25.66
N ALA A 287 0.37 0.48 -24.62
CA ALA A 287 -0.31 1.76 -24.74
C ALA A 287 0.54 2.80 -25.49
N LYS A 288 1.86 2.77 -25.29
CA LYS A 288 2.84 3.60 -26.00
C LYS A 288 3.21 3.08 -27.40
N LYS A 289 2.70 1.91 -27.80
CA LYS A 289 3.06 1.21 -29.06
C LYS A 289 4.53 0.81 -29.14
N ASN A 290 5.20 0.68 -28.00
CA ASN A 290 6.60 0.24 -27.91
C ASN A 290 6.67 -1.30 -27.87
N TYR A 291 6.24 -1.95 -28.96
CA TYR A 291 6.09 -3.41 -29.01
C TYR A 291 7.42 -4.16 -28.91
N GLU A 292 8.49 -3.61 -29.48
CA GLU A 292 9.82 -4.20 -29.43
C GLU A 292 10.38 -4.22 -28.01
N ASP A 293 10.24 -3.10 -27.28
CA ASP A 293 10.63 -3.02 -25.88
C ASP A 293 9.81 -3.96 -25.00
N ALA A 294 8.49 -4.00 -25.22
CA ALA A 294 7.60 -4.94 -24.51
C ALA A 294 8.04 -6.39 -24.73
N PHE A 295 8.33 -6.76 -25.98
CA PHE A 295 8.75 -8.13 -26.32
C PHE A 295 10.11 -8.47 -25.72
N ARG A 296 11.09 -7.56 -25.85
CA ARG A 296 12.42 -7.72 -25.26
C ARG A 296 12.33 -7.92 -23.75
N TYR A 297 11.57 -7.07 -23.07
CA TYR A 297 11.37 -7.15 -21.63
C TYR A 297 10.70 -8.46 -21.22
N LEU A 298 9.57 -8.82 -21.85
CA LEU A 298 8.86 -10.06 -21.53
C LEU A 298 9.73 -11.30 -21.78
N ASN A 299 10.53 -11.30 -22.85
CA ASN A 299 11.44 -12.40 -23.15
C ASN A 299 12.53 -12.55 -22.08
N GLU A 300 13.12 -11.45 -21.63
CA GLU A 300 14.11 -11.45 -20.54
C GLU A 300 13.48 -11.92 -19.22
N TYR A 301 12.30 -11.42 -18.88
CA TYR A 301 11.55 -11.85 -17.70
C TYR A 301 11.27 -13.36 -17.73
N LEU A 302 10.69 -13.89 -18.81
CA LEU A 302 10.37 -15.32 -18.92
C LEU A 302 11.61 -16.24 -18.98
N SER A 303 12.81 -15.69 -19.25
CA SER A 303 14.06 -16.44 -19.14
C SER A 303 14.46 -16.70 -17.68
N ARG A 304 14.11 -15.78 -16.78
CA ARG A 304 14.35 -15.86 -15.33
C ARG A 304 13.16 -16.44 -14.55
N HIS A 305 11.97 -16.38 -15.12
CA HIS A 305 10.71 -16.84 -14.53
C HIS A 305 10.00 -17.85 -15.45
N PRO A 306 10.55 -19.07 -15.62
CA PRO A 306 10.00 -20.03 -16.57
C PRO A 306 8.58 -20.50 -16.21
N ASP A 307 8.20 -20.46 -14.94
CA ASP A 307 6.86 -20.87 -14.48
C ASP A 307 5.74 -19.93 -14.96
N ASP A 308 6.08 -18.65 -15.18
CA ASP A 308 5.14 -17.64 -15.68
C ASP A 308 4.87 -17.76 -17.19
N LYS A 309 5.61 -18.62 -17.92
CA LYS A 309 5.40 -18.82 -19.37
C LYS A 309 3.97 -19.22 -19.71
N LYS A 310 3.31 -19.99 -18.83
CA LYS A 310 1.91 -20.38 -19.03
C LYS A 310 0.99 -19.17 -18.99
N SER A 311 1.18 -18.28 -18.01
CA SER A 311 0.40 -17.06 -17.82
C SER A 311 0.59 -16.06 -18.96
N PHE A 312 1.82 -15.94 -19.48
CA PHE A 312 2.14 -14.98 -20.54
C PHE A 312 2.10 -15.54 -21.98
N LYS A 313 1.69 -16.80 -22.18
CA LYS A 313 1.74 -17.48 -23.50
C LYS A 313 1.12 -16.65 -24.62
N ASN A 314 -0.07 -16.12 -24.41
CA ASN A 314 -0.81 -15.36 -25.43
C ASN A 314 -0.15 -14.01 -25.71
N THR A 315 0.24 -13.28 -24.66
CA THR A 315 0.95 -12.00 -24.76
C THR A 315 2.27 -12.16 -25.51
N TYR A 316 3.04 -13.20 -25.20
CA TYR A 316 4.30 -13.50 -25.86
C TYR A 316 4.14 -13.76 -27.36
N ILE A 317 3.19 -14.63 -27.75
CA ILE A 317 2.91 -14.95 -29.15
C ILE A 317 2.46 -13.70 -29.92
N LEU A 318 1.61 -12.88 -29.31
CA LEU A 318 1.13 -11.64 -29.93
C LEU A 318 2.28 -10.67 -30.19
N LEU A 319 3.08 -10.36 -29.17
CA LEU A 319 4.21 -9.45 -29.27
C LEU A 319 5.23 -9.93 -30.32
N GLN A 320 5.54 -11.24 -30.32
CA GLN A 320 6.43 -11.83 -31.32
C GLN A 320 5.90 -11.63 -32.76
N ARG A 321 4.60 -11.79 -32.98
CA ARG A 321 3.98 -11.60 -34.31
C ARG A 321 4.00 -10.13 -34.74
N VAL A 322 3.73 -9.21 -33.82
CA VAL A 322 3.72 -7.78 -34.11
C VAL A 322 5.12 -7.30 -34.49
N CYS A 323 6.16 -7.75 -33.79
CA CYS A 323 7.55 -7.42 -34.09
C CYS A 323 7.98 -7.97 -35.47
N LYS A 324 7.72 -9.26 -35.76
CA LYS A 324 8.04 -9.87 -37.07
C LYS A 324 7.37 -9.16 -38.26
N LYS A 325 6.16 -8.62 -38.07
CA LYS A 325 5.46 -7.83 -39.11
C LYS A 325 6.01 -6.41 -39.28
N ALA A 326 6.69 -5.86 -38.28
CA ALA A 326 7.39 -4.58 -38.43
C ALA A 326 8.61 -4.78 -39.34
N ASP A 327 9.42 -5.81 -39.08
CA ASP A 327 10.63 -6.12 -39.87
C ASP A 327 10.34 -6.33 -41.36
N ASN A 328 9.23 -7.01 -41.69
CA ASN A 328 8.84 -7.29 -43.07
C ASN A 328 8.24 -6.09 -43.82
N ARG A 329 7.96 -4.96 -43.15
CA ARG A 329 7.46 -3.73 -43.81
C ARG A 329 8.56 -2.76 -44.22
N PHE A 330 9.80 -3.01 -43.77
CA PHE A 330 10.99 -2.21 -44.10
C PHE A 330 11.96 -2.94 -45.04
N LYS A 331 11.57 -4.12 -45.54
CA LYS A 331 12.20 -4.82 -46.67
C LYS A 331 11.33 -4.64 -47.90
#